data_AF-A0A523ATM0-F1
#
_entry.id   AF-A0A523ATM0-F1
#
_cell.length_a   1.000
_cell.length_b   1.000
_cell.length_c   1.000
_cell.angle_alpha   90.00
_cell.angle_beta   90.00
_cell.angle_gamma   90.00
#
_symmetry.space_group_name_H-M   'P 1'
#
loop_
_entity.id
_entity.type
_entity.pdbx_description
1 polymer ?
#
loop_
_entity_poly.entity_id
_entity_poly.type
_entity_poly.pdbx_seq_one_letter_code
_entity_poly.pdbx_strand_id
1 'polypeptide(L)' 'MECRVCGKEALSSVLAVCPRCVRERFEEAKPWIEAAHARTRKGMGLPPLVPKEPGAPLCEGCGNACRIPEGGWGYCG' A
#
# COMPACT_ATOMS: atom_id res chain seq x y z
N MET A 1 -15.52 -10.75 10.24
CA MET A 1 -15.27 -10.67 8.78
C MET A 1 -14.22 -11.71 8.40
N GLU A 2 -14.19 -12.16 7.15
CA GLU A 2 -13.31 -13.26 6.74
C GLU A 2 -12.15 -12.79 5.86
N CYS A 3 -11.00 -13.43 6.04
CA CYS A 3 -9.81 -13.25 5.24
C CYS A 3 -10.03 -13.81 3.83
N ARG A 4 -9.83 -12.98 2.82
CA ARG A 4 -10.00 -13.34 1.41
C ARG A 4 -9.05 -14.42 0.89
N VAL A 5 -8.02 -14.77 1.67
CA VAL A 5 -6.99 -15.76 1.31
C VAL A 5 -7.22 -17.11 2.03
N CYS A 6 -7.69 -17.11 3.28
CA CYS A 6 -7.79 -18.35 4.07
C CYS A 6 -9.11 -18.55 4.83
N GLY A 7 -10.09 -17.66 4.70
CA GLY A 7 -11.40 -17.76 5.35
C GLY A 7 -11.41 -17.48 6.87
N LYS A 8 -10.25 -17.50 7.54
CA LYS A 8 -10.15 -17.14 8.96
C LYS A 8 -10.48 -15.66 9.21
N GLU A 9 -10.67 -15.29 10.46
CA GLU A 9 -10.97 -13.91 10.83
C GLU A 9 -9.92 -12.90 10.30
N ALA A 10 -10.38 -11.86 9.61
CA ALA A 10 -9.56 -10.72 9.22
C ALA A 10 -9.77 -9.55 10.19
N LEU A 11 -8.72 -8.75 10.40
CA LEU A 11 -8.71 -7.67 11.38
C LEU A 11 -9.33 -6.36 10.88
N SER A 12 -9.47 -6.18 9.56
CA SER A 12 -9.95 -4.94 8.97
C SER A 12 -10.68 -5.21 7.66
N SER A 13 -11.82 -4.55 7.47
CA SER A 13 -12.65 -4.69 6.26
C SER A 13 -12.03 -3.96 5.08
N VAL A 14 -11.15 -2.99 5.35
CA VAL A 14 -10.35 -2.30 4.35
C VAL A 14 -9.23 -3.21 3.84
N LEU A 15 -8.53 -3.90 4.74
CA LEU A 15 -7.41 -4.78 4.38
C LEU A 15 -7.87 -6.15 3.86
N ALA A 16 -8.98 -6.68 4.41
CA ALA A 16 -9.62 -7.93 4.04
C ALA A 16 -8.73 -9.21 4.13
N VAL A 17 -7.53 -9.12 4.72
CA VAL A 17 -6.62 -10.25 4.95
C VAL A 17 -6.14 -10.31 6.40
N CYS A 18 -5.85 -11.51 6.89
CA CYS A 18 -5.39 -11.73 8.27
C CYS A 18 -3.85 -11.64 8.37
N PRO A 19 -3.28 -11.35 9.57
CA PRO A 19 -1.84 -11.20 9.75
C PRO A 19 -1.02 -12.43 9.33
N ARG A 20 -1.57 -13.63 9.50
CA ARG A 20 -0.91 -14.87 9.08
C ARG A 20 -0.71 -14.89 7.56
N CYS A 21 -1.75 -14.59 6.78
CA CYS A 21 -1.64 -14.56 5.32
C CYS A 21 -0.71 -13.46 4.81
N VAL A 22 -0.64 -12.31 5.50
CA VAL A 22 0.33 -11.26 5.17
C VAL A 22 1.77 -11.77 5.31
N ARG A 23 2.07 -12.62 6.30
CA ARG A 23 3.43 -13.12 6.55
C ARG A 23 3.77 -14.38 5.74
N GLU A 24 2.83 -15.31 5.63
CA GLU A 24 3.09 -16.68 5.13
C GLU A 24 2.59 -16.90 3.70
N ARG A 25 1.64 -16.09 3.22
CA ARG A 25 0.99 -16.22 1.89
C ARG A 25 0.98 -14.87 1.18
N PHE A 26 2.13 -14.18 1.22
CA PHE A 26 2.23 -12.77 0.82
C PHE A 26 1.79 -12.54 -0.62
N GLU A 27 2.20 -13.37 -1.58
CA GLU A 27 1.82 -13.21 -2.99
C GLU A 27 0.30 -13.28 -3.20
N GLU A 28 -0.41 -14.12 -2.44
CA GLU A 28 -1.87 -14.20 -2.49
C GLU A 28 -2.55 -13.03 -1.76
N ALA A 29 -1.92 -12.52 -0.71
CA ALA A 29 -2.40 -11.36 0.05
C ALA A 29 -2.12 -10.02 -0.66
N LYS A 30 -1.08 -9.95 -1.48
CA LYS A 30 -0.55 -8.73 -2.09
C LYS A 30 -1.59 -7.91 -2.86
N PRO A 31 -2.47 -8.49 -3.72
CA PRO A 31 -3.49 -7.70 -4.41
C PRO A 31 -4.46 -6.99 -3.46
N TRP A 32 -4.80 -7.64 -2.34
CA TRP A 32 -5.67 -7.06 -1.32
C TRP A 32 -4.98 -5.95 -0.52
N ILE A 33 -3.69 -6.15 -0.20
CA ILE A 33 -2.86 -5.14 0.47
C ILE A 33 -2.70 -3.90 -0.42
N GLU A 34 -2.39 -4.07 -1.70
CA GLU A 34 -2.24 -2.98 -2.66
C GLU A 34 -3.57 -2.23 -2.88
N ALA A 35 -4.69 -2.95 -2.98
CA ALA A 35 -6.01 -2.34 -3.08
C ALA A 35 -6.38 -1.53 -1.82
N ALA A 36 -6.08 -2.06 -0.64
CA ALA A 36 -6.31 -1.36 0.63
C ALA A 36 -5.48 -0.07 0.74
N HIS A 37 -4.21 -0.13 0.33
CA HIS A 37 -3.35 1.04 0.27
C HIS A 37 -3.85 2.07 -0.73
N ALA A 38 -4.18 1.66 -1.96
CA ALA A 38 -4.68 2.56 -3.00
C ALA A 38 -5.98 3.26 -2.56
N ARG A 39 -6.91 2.53 -1.94
CA ARG A 39 -8.16 3.09 -1.41
C ARG A 39 -7.90 4.13 -0.33
N THR A 40 -7.01 3.83 0.63
CA THR A 40 -6.67 4.74 1.71
C THR A 40 -5.99 6.00 1.18
N ARG A 41 -5.01 5.85 0.28
CA ARG A 41 -4.30 6.96 -0.36
C ARG A 41 -5.22 7.87 -1.17
N LYS A 42 -6.14 7.30 -1.94
CA LYS A 42 -7.12 8.05 -2.72
C LYS A 42 -7.96 8.99 -1.84
N GLY A 43 -8.38 8.53 -0.66
CA GLY A 43 -9.13 9.36 0.29
C GLY A 43 -8.35 10.56 0.84
N MET A 44 -7.03 10.53 0.73
CA MET A 44 -6.12 11.59 1.15
C MET A 44 -5.59 12.42 -0.03
N GLY A 45 -6.09 12.19 -1.26
CA GLY A 45 -5.57 12.83 -2.46
C GLY A 45 -4.13 12.42 -2.82
N LEU A 46 -3.67 11.26 -2.35
CA LEU A 46 -2.32 10.75 -2.61
C LEU A 46 -2.32 9.81 -3.82
N PRO A 47 -1.17 9.67 -4.52
CA PRO A 47 -0.98 8.65 -5.54
C PRO A 47 -1.30 7.24 -5.01
N PRO A 48 -1.91 6.34 -5.80
CA PRO A 48 -2.32 5.01 -5.31
C PRO A 48 -1.14 4.12 -4.90
N LEU A 49 0.01 4.34 -5.52
CA LEU A 49 1.27 3.65 -5.25
C LEU A 49 2.33 4.66 -4.78
N VAL A 50 3.41 4.13 -4.21
CA VAL A 50 4.60 4.95 -3.93
C VAL A 50 5.08 5.57 -5.26
N PRO A 51 5.25 6.91 -5.33
CA PRO A 51 5.73 7.57 -6.55
C PRO A 51 7.09 7.02 -6.97
N LYS A 52 7.20 6.64 -8.25
CA LYS A 52 8.44 6.13 -8.85
C LYS A 52 8.71 6.80 -10.20
N GLU A 53 8.48 8.12 -10.28
CA GLU A 53 8.64 8.85 -11.53
C GLU A 53 10.10 8.75 -12.02
N PRO A 54 10.33 8.25 -13.24
CA PRO A 54 11.66 8.24 -13.84
C PRO A 54 12.22 9.67 -13.95
N GLY A 55 13.49 9.85 -13.55
CA GLY A 55 14.14 11.16 -13.60
C GLY A 55 13.86 12.08 -12.41
N ALA A 56 12.85 11.79 -11.57
CA ALA A 56 12.66 12.52 -10.32
C ALA A 56 13.72 12.14 -9.26
N PRO A 57 14.09 13.07 -8.35
CA PRO A 57 15.03 12.80 -7.26
C PRO A 57 14.60 11.61 -6.40
N LEU A 58 15.58 10.79 -6.00
CA LEU A 58 15.35 9.68 -5.08
C LEU A 58 15.37 10.22 -3.64
N CYS A 59 14.30 9.98 -2.87
CA CYS A 59 14.25 10.25 -1.44
C CYS A 59 14.60 8.99 -0.64
N GLU A 60 15.65 9.06 0.18
CA GLU A 60 16.13 7.94 1.00
C GLU A 60 15.77 8.08 2.50
N GLY A 61 14.92 9.04 2.86
CA GLY A 61 14.55 9.30 4.26
C GLY A 61 13.71 8.20 4.93
N CYS A 62 13.13 7.28 4.14
CA CYS A 62 12.44 6.09 4.66
C CYS A 62 12.48 4.94 3.63
N GLY A 63 11.99 3.76 4.01
CA GLY A 63 11.98 2.57 3.15
C GLY A 63 11.10 2.63 1.89
N ASN A 64 10.29 3.68 1.69
CA ASN A 64 9.50 3.82 0.47
C ASN A 64 10.35 4.20 -0.75
N ALA A 65 11.50 4.84 -0.55
CA ALA A 65 12.40 5.21 -1.65
C ALA A 65 11.69 5.98 -2.78
N CYS A 66 10.87 6.98 -2.43
CA CYS A 66 10.01 7.69 -3.37
C CYS A 66 10.83 8.43 -4.44
N ARG A 67 10.28 8.53 -5.64
CA ARG A 67 10.67 9.51 -6.68
C ARG A 67 9.43 10.32 -7.06
N ILE A 68 9.34 11.53 -6.53
CA ILE A 68 8.17 12.41 -6.64
C ILE A 68 8.45 13.47 -7.72
N PRO A 69 7.60 13.60 -8.76
CA PRO A 69 7.76 14.65 -9.76
C PRO A 69 7.59 16.04 -9.17
N GLU A 70 8.04 17.06 -9.91
CA GLU A 70 7.75 18.45 -9.59
C GLU A 70 6.24 18.69 -9.48
N GLY A 71 5.80 19.36 -8.40
CA GLY A 71 4.39 19.57 -8.09
C GLY A 71 3.64 18.34 -7.52
N GLY A 72 4.29 17.17 -7.42
CA GLY A 72 3.74 16.00 -6.74
C GLY A 72 3.93 16.07 -5.21
N TRP A 73 3.23 15.21 -4.48
CA TRP A 73 3.32 15.15 -3.01
C TRP A 73 3.22 13.71 -2.48
N GLY A 74 3.69 13.54 -1.25
CA GLY A 74 3.67 12.26 -0.52
C GLY A 74 3.02 12.40 0.85
N TYR A 75 3.17 11.37 1.69
CA TYR A 75 2.70 11.44 3.07
C TYR A 75 3.44 12.47 3.93
N CYS A 76 4.66 12.85 3.53
CA CYS A 76 5.50 13.79 4.27
C CYS A 76 5.19 15.28 3.98
N GLY A 77 4.25 15.57 3.08
CA GLY A 77 4.11 16.89 2.45
C GLY A 77 4.99 16.93 1.22
#